data_AF-E5Y9S9-F1
#
_entry.id   AF-E5Y9S9-F1
#
_cell.length_a   1.000
_cell.length_b   1.000
_cell.length_c   1.000
_cell.angle_alpha   90.00
_cell.angle_beta   90.00
_cell.angle_gamma   90.00
#
_symmetry.space_group_name_H-M   'P 1'
#
loop_
_entity.id
_entity.type
_entity.pdbx_description
1 polymer ?
#
loop_
_entity_poly.entity_id
_entity_poly.type
_entity_poly.pdbx_seq_one_letter_code
_entity_poly.pdbx_strand_id
1 'polypeptide(L)'
;MPVEAYEYRIQEIRRKIKELDSVMTDDVNKFEKILQEQVRLTIEGEALLIVKKVISEVFVRIVLRTPVDTGRARASWQFGVGTAPSGVAPDKEYPELKDKEISETQVRAAVASALEEISVAPASVWFISNNLEYIEALEAGWSKKQAPAGMVSLTLREMTRQLEQELGKA
;
A
#
# COMPACT_ATOMS: atom_id res chain seq x y z
N MET A 1 -12.96 -6.61 -12.69
CA MET A 1 -12.96 -5.24 -13.23
C MET A 1 -11.50 -4.74 -13.22
N PRO A 2 -10.92 -4.33 -14.36
CA PRO A 2 -9.53 -3.80 -14.49
C PRO A 2 -9.36 -2.53 -13.62
N VAL A 3 -8.18 -2.03 -13.23
CA VAL A 3 -8.11 -0.96 -12.17
C VAL A 3 -8.48 0.44 -12.62
N GLU A 4 -8.72 0.64 -13.92
CA GLU A 4 -9.68 1.65 -14.34
C GLU A 4 -10.89 1.61 -13.39
N ALA A 5 -11.42 0.44 -13.04
CA ALA A 5 -12.49 0.21 -12.08
C ALA A 5 -12.25 0.59 -10.62
N TYR A 6 -11.04 0.57 -10.05
CA TYR A 6 -10.86 0.92 -8.62
C TYR A 6 -10.75 2.43 -8.46
N GLU A 7 -9.95 3.08 -9.31
CA GLU A 7 -9.93 4.53 -9.36
C GLU A 7 -11.26 5.07 -9.87
N TYR A 8 -11.86 4.41 -10.86
CA TYR A 8 -13.25 4.64 -11.25
C TYR A 8 -14.19 4.37 -10.11
N ARG A 9 -13.99 3.36 -9.24
CA ARG A 9 -14.88 3.12 -8.09
C ARG A 9 -14.78 4.26 -7.08
N ILE A 10 -13.57 4.73 -6.75
CA ILE A 10 -13.38 5.89 -5.87
C ILE A 10 -13.97 7.15 -6.52
N GLN A 11 -13.73 7.38 -7.82
CA GLN A 11 -14.29 8.51 -8.55
C GLN A 11 -15.82 8.41 -8.68
N GLU A 12 -16.36 7.21 -8.87
CA GLU A 12 -17.78 6.90 -8.96
C GLU A 12 -18.44 7.13 -7.60
N ILE A 13 -17.84 6.66 -6.51
CA ILE A 13 -18.27 6.93 -5.13
C ILE A 13 -18.30 8.44 -4.90
N ARG A 14 -17.21 9.15 -5.22
CA ARG A 14 -17.15 10.62 -5.08
C ARG A 14 -18.21 11.34 -5.92
N ARG A 15 -18.41 10.90 -7.16
CA ARG A 15 -19.43 11.43 -8.06
C ARG A 15 -20.83 11.20 -7.48
N LYS A 16 -21.13 9.98 -7.03
CA LYS A 16 -22.42 9.63 -6.43
C LYS A 16 -22.68 10.41 -5.14
N ILE A 17 -21.69 10.57 -4.27
CA ILE A 17 -21.80 11.41 -3.07
C ILE A 17 -22.16 12.85 -3.48
N LYS A 18 -21.44 13.43 -4.45
CA LYS A 18 -21.73 14.78 -4.96
C LYS A 18 -23.13 14.90 -5.57
N GLU A 19 -23.60 13.87 -6.25
CA GLU A 19 -24.95 13.81 -6.80
C GLU A 19 -25.99 13.77 -5.67
N LEU A 20 -25.79 12.92 -4.66
CA LEU A 20 -26.67 12.83 -3.48
C LEU A 20 -26.70 14.15 -2.70
N ASP A 21 -25.56 14.83 -2.54
CA ASP A 21 -25.46 16.14 -1.89
C ASP A 21 -26.31 17.22 -2.59
N SER A 22 -26.55 17.07 -3.89
CA SER A 22 -27.34 18.01 -4.68
C SER A 22 -28.85 17.74 -4.63
N VAL A 23 -29.28 16.59 -4.08
CA VAL A 23 -30.69 16.23 -4.03
C VAL A 23 -31.39 16.96 -2.89
N MET A 24 -32.34 17.82 -3.23
CA MET A 24 -33.30 18.40 -2.29
C MET A 24 -34.59 17.57 -2.25
N THR A 25 -35.10 17.29 -1.06
CA THR A 25 -36.37 16.55 -0.86
C THR A 25 -37.08 17.04 0.38
N ASP A 26 -38.41 17.08 0.34
CA ASP A 26 -39.31 17.37 1.46
C ASP A 26 -39.92 16.09 2.06
N ASP A 27 -39.84 14.96 1.36
CA ASP A 27 -40.18 13.62 1.85
C ASP A 27 -39.10 13.05 2.79
N VAL A 28 -39.47 12.80 4.05
CA VAL A 28 -38.62 12.23 5.11
C VAL A 28 -38.09 10.83 4.75
N ASN A 29 -38.90 9.96 4.15
CA ASN A 29 -38.46 8.61 3.78
C ASN A 29 -37.43 8.66 2.65
N LYS A 30 -37.58 9.63 1.74
CA LYS A 30 -36.60 9.86 0.68
C LYS A 30 -35.31 10.46 1.24
N PHE A 31 -35.42 11.38 2.20
CA PHE A 31 -34.26 11.92 2.91
C PHE A 31 -33.48 10.82 3.63
N GLU A 32 -34.16 9.94 4.38
CA GLU A 32 -33.51 8.84 5.10
C GLU A 32 -32.73 7.91 4.15
N LYS A 33 -33.32 7.53 3.01
CA LYS A 33 -32.65 6.69 2.00
C LYS A 33 -31.41 7.36 1.41
N ILE A 34 -31.48 8.66 1.12
CA ILE A 34 -30.34 9.44 0.60
C ILE A 34 -29.22 9.47 1.65
N LEU A 35 -29.55 9.74 2.91
CA LEU A 35 -28.59 9.78 4.00
C LEU A 35 -27.91 8.42 4.22
N GLN A 36 -28.69 7.32 4.21
CA GLN A 36 -28.14 5.97 4.36
C GLN A 36 -27.17 5.61 3.23
N GLU A 37 -27.54 5.88 1.98
CA GLU A 37 -26.65 5.60 0.84
C GLU A 37 -25.40 6.49 0.87
N GLN A 38 -25.54 7.76 1.28
CA GLN A 38 -24.39 8.66 1.42
C GLN A 38 -23.42 8.17 2.50
N VAL A 39 -23.91 7.82 3.68
CA VAL A 39 -23.08 7.26 4.77
C VAL A 39 -22.36 6.00 4.29
N ARG A 40 -23.09 5.09 3.63
CA ARG A 40 -22.51 3.85 3.08
C ARG A 40 -21.39 4.13 2.08
N LEU A 41 -21.62 5.02 1.11
CA LEU A 41 -20.64 5.37 0.09
C LEU A 41 -19.41 6.07 0.67
N THR A 42 -19.60 6.94 1.66
CA THR A 42 -18.50 7.61 2.37
C THR A 42 -17.64 6.59 3.11
N ILE A 43 -18.25 5.68 3.89
CA ILE A 43 -17.52 4.61 4.59
C ILE A 43 -16.75 3.73 3.61
N GLU A 44 -17.39 3.32 2.51
CA GLU A 44 -16.74 2.52 1.47
C GLU A 44 -15.51 3.24 0.89
N GLY A 45 -15.67 4.52 0.50
CA GLY A 45 -14.59 5.31 -0.07
C GLY A 45 -13.43 5.53 0.90
N GLU A 46 -13.72 5.84 2.16
CA GLU A 46 -12.69 6.07 3.19
C GLU A 46 -11.94 4.79 3.56
N ALA A 47 -12.64 3.68 3.75
CA ALA A 47 -12.02 2.39 4.05
C ALA A 47 -11.01 1.99 2.96
N LEU A 48 -11.40 2.16 1.68
CA LEU A 48 -10.54 1.90 0.54
C LEU A 48 -9.27 2.77 0.51
N LEU A 49 -9.37 4.05 0.89
CA LEU A 49 -8.22 4.95 0.98
C LEU A 49 -7.28 4.58 2.13
N ILE A 50 -7.85 4.18 3.28
CA ILE A 50 -7.08 3.73 4.44
C ILE A 50 -6.27 2.48 4.09
N VAL A 51 -6.89 1.48 3.46
CA VAL A 51 -6.20 0.25 3.04
C VAL A 51 -5.04 0.56 2.09
N LYS A 52 -5.26 1.42 1.07
CA LYS A 52 -4.19 1.85 0.16
C LYS A 52 -3.03 2.48 0.93
N LYS A 53 -3.32 3.43 1.83
CA LYS A 53 -2.31 4.12 2.63
C LYS A 53 -1.51 3.16 3.52
N VAL A 54 -2.17 2.20 4.17
CA VAL A 54 -1.52 1.20 5.03
C VAL A 54 -0.57 0.34 4.21
N ILE A 55 -0.98 -0.15 3.04
CA ILE A 55 -0.13 -1.01 2.23
C ILE A 55 1.04 -0.23 1.62
N SER A 56 0.82 1.02 1.18
CA SER A 56 1.91 1.92 0.78
C SER A 56 2.96 2.06 1.87
N GLU A 57 2.51 2.26 3.12
CA GLU A 57 3.39 2.45 4.26
C GLU A 57 4.17 1.17 4.58
N VAL A 58 3.52 0.01 4.54
CA VAL A 58 4.18 -1.30 4.70
C VAL A 58 5.28 -1.47 3.66
N PHE A 59 4.99 -1.20 2.38
CA PHE A 59 5.95 -1.38 1.29
C PHE A 59 7.16 -0.44 1.45
N VAL A 60 6.93 0.85 1.72
CA VAL A 60 7.99 1.84 1.97
C VAL A 60 8.90 1.39 3.12
N ARG A 61 8.33 0.96 4.24
CA ARG A 61 9.10 0.53 5.42
C ARG A 61 9.94 -0.71 5.13
N ILE A 62 9.40 -1.69 4.41
CA ILE A 62 10.15 -2.89 4.02
C ILE A 62 11.38 -2.51 3.19
N VAL A 63 11.21 -1.65 2.17
CA VAL A 63 12.30 -1.21 1.31
C VAL A 63 13.36 -0.45 2.11
N LEU A 64 12.96 0.51 2.95
CA LEU A 64 13.88 1.32 3.76
C LEU A 64 14.67 0.47 4.77
N ARG A 65 14.02 -0.53 5.37
CA ARG A 65 14.65 -1.45 6.34
C ARG A 65 15.56 -2.49 5.69
N THR A 66 15.44 -2.68 4.38
CA THR A 66 16.25 -3.67 3.67
C THR A 66 17.72 -3.28 3.74
N PRO A 67 18.61 -4.17 4.21
CA PRO A 67 20.04 -3.93 4.26
C PRO A 67 20.59 -3.50 2.92
N VAL A 68 21.54 -2.57 2.97
CA VAL A 68 22.19 -2.02 1.79
C VAL A 68 23.66 -2.43 1.76
N ASP A 69 24.05 -3.01 0.62
CA ASP A 69 25.43 -3.29 0.23
C ASP A 69 25.64 -2.77 -1.21
N THR A 70 25.16 -3.51 -2.22
CA THR A 70 25.12 -3.04 -3.61
C THR A 70 23.88 -2.23 -3.97
N GLY A 71 22.85 -2.24 -3.11
CA GLY A 71 21.51 -1.70 -3.37
C GLY A 71 20.55 -2.68 -4.08
N ARG A 72 21.05 -3.82 -4.55
CA ARG A 72 20.25 -4.84 -5.28
C ARG A 72 19.09 -5.42 -4.49
N ALA A 73 19.28 -5.63 -3.18
CA ALA A 73 18.24 -6.14 -2.29
C ALA A 73 17.02 -5.21 -2.25
N ARG A 74 17.26 -3.89 -2.15
CA ARG A 74 16.22 -2.86 -2.20
C ARG A 74 15.55 -2.79 -3.56
N ALA A 75 16.34 -2.87 -4.64
CA ALA A 75 15.86 -2.82 -6.03
C ALA A 75 14.96 -4.00 -6.40
N SER A 76 15.09 -5.12 -5.69
CA SER A 76 14.36 -6.36 -6.00
C SER A 76 13.00 -6.46 -5.31
N TRP A 77 12.63 -5.48 -4.49
CA TRP A 77 11.26 -5.40 -3.97
C TRP A 77 10.31 -4.96 -5.06
N GLN A 78 9.28 -5.77 -5.26
CA GLN A 78 8.25 -5.56 -6.26
C GLN A 78 6.88 -5.55 -5.61
N PHE A 79 6.01 -4.71 -6.15
CA PHE A 79 4.60 -4.66 -5.78
C PHE A 79 3.79 -5.33 -6.89
N GLY A 80 2.67 -5.97 -6.56
CA GLY A 80 1.75 -6.55 -7.54
C GLY A 80 0.34 -6.70 -6.98
N VAL A 81 -0.67 -6.65 -7.85
CA VAL A 81 -2.08 -6.83 -7.50
C VAL A 81 -2.64 -7.99 -8.30
N GLY A 82 -3.31 -8.92 -7.61
CA GLY A 82 -3.90 -10.12 -8.20
C GLY A 82 -2.93 -11.21 -8.63
N THR A 83 -1.68 -10.86 -8.93
CA THR A 83 -0.60 -11.81 -9.23
C THR A 83 0.68 -11.38 -8.53
N ALA A 84 1.40 -12.34 -7.94
CA ALA A 84 2.71 -12.10 -7.33
C ALA A 84 3.76 -11.82 -8.41
N PRO A 85 4.51 -10.71 -8.32
CA PRO A 85 5.64 -10.46 -9.22
C PRO A 85 6.74 -11.50 -9.03
N SER A 86 7.27 -12.02 -10.14
CA SER A 86 8.33 -13.04 -10.18
C SER A 86 9.69 -12.50 -10.63
N GLY A 87 9.85 -11.18 -10.69
CA GLY A 87 11.09 -10.55 -11.17
C GLY A 87 12.21 -10.60 -10.14
N VAL A 88 13.44 -10.50 -10.64
CA VAL A 88 14.66 -10.40 -9.83
C VAL A 88 15.49 -9.27 -10.41
N ALA A 89 15.97 -8.35 -9.58
CA ALA A 89 16.81 -7.28 -10.06
C ALA A 89 18.17 -7.85 -10.54
N PRO A 90 18.68 -7.44 -11.71
CA PRO A 90 19.97 -7.87 -12.24
C PRO A 90 21.11 -7.77 -11.23
N ASP A 91 22.11 -8.62 -11.38
CA ASP A 91 23.29 -8.58 -10.52
C ASP A 91 24.23 -7.43 -10.93
N LYS A 92 23.94 -6.25 -10.39
CA LYS A 92 24.70 -5.02 -10.59
C LYS A 92 24.62 -4.13 -9.35
N GLU A 93 25.39 -3.07 -9.35
CA GLU A 93 25.24 -2.01 -8.36
C GLU A 93 24.06 -1.10 -8.69
N TYR A 94 23.42 -0.61 -7.62
CA TYR A 94 22.30 0.34 -7.65
C TYR A 94 22.70 1.54 -6.78
N PRO A 95 23.58 2.44 -7.28
CA PRO A 95 24.12 3.56 -6.50
C PRO A 95 23.05 4.46 -5.89
N GLU A 96 21.96 4.68 -6.61
CA GLU A 96 20.80 5.43 -6.16
C GLU A 96 20.09 4.80 -4.96
N LEU A 97 20.24 3.48 -4.77
CA LEU A 97 19.68 2.73 -3.65
C LEU A 97 20.71 2.42 -2.56
N LYS A 98 21.99 2.76 -2.77
CA LYS A 98 23.09 2.55 -1.82
C LYS A 98 23.05 3.52 -0.63
N ASP A 99 22.48 4.70 -0.84
CA ASP A 99 22.41 5.70 0.22
C ASP A 99 21.58 5.16 1.39
N LYS A 100 22.23 5.11 2.57
CA LYS A 100 21.54 4.77 3.83
C LYS A 100 20.45 5.77 4.15
N GLU A 101 20.62 7.00 3.68
CA GLU A 101 19.65 8.10 3.72
C GLU A 101 18.93 8.25 2.38
N ILE A 102 18.63 7.13 1.69
CA ILE A 102 17.66 7.20 0.61
C ILE A 102 16.45 7.96 1.16
N SER A 103 16.09 9.06 0.50
CA SER A 103 15.05 9.90 1.06
C SER A 103 13.77 9.08 1.08
N GLU A 104 13.11 9.02 2.24
CA GLU A 104 11.78 8.42 2.35
C GLU A 104 10.84 8.95 1.26
N THR A 105 11.01 10.21 0.86
CA THR A 105 10.32 10.85 -0.26
C THR A 105 10.56 10.15 -1.60
N GLN A 106 11.78 9.71 -1.90
CA GLN A 106 12.11 9.02 -3.15
C GLN A 106 11.50 7.62 -3.18
N VAL A 107 11.58 6.88 -2.06
CA VAL A 107 10.92 5.58 -1.94
C VAL A 107 9.42 5.76 -2.07
N ARG A 108 8.83 6.73 -1.35
CA ARG A 108 7.40 7.05 -1.44
C ARG A 108 6.99 7.44 -2.86
N ALA A 109 7.80 8.16 -3.62
CA ALA A 109 7.52 8.48 -5.01
C ALA A 109 7.51 7.22 -5.89
N ALA A 110 8.51 6.34 -5.76
CA ALA A 110 8.55 5.07 -6.48
C ALA A 110 7.39 4.13 -6.09
N VAL A 111 7.02 4.10 -4.81
CA VAL A 111 5.85 3.38 -4.30
C VAL A 111 4.57 3.98 -4.85
N ALA A 112 4.43 5.31 -4.88
CA ALA A 112 3.27 5.99 -5.42
C ALA A 112 3.09 5.66 -6.91
N SER A 113 4.17 5.72 -7.70
CA SER A 113 4.15 5.31 -9.12
C SER A 113 3.83 3.82 -9.28
N ALA A 114 4.42 2.93 -8.47
CA ALA A 114 4.08 1.51 -8.51
C ALA A 114 2.61 1.27 -8.13
N LEU A 115 2.06 2.04 -7.20
CA LEU A 115 0.65 1.97 -6.78
C LEU A 115 -0.32 2.63 -7.76
N GLU A 116 0.16 3.51 -8.63
CA GLU A 116 -0.58 4.05 -9.79
C GLU A 116 -0.52 3.08 -10.97
N GLU A 117 0.64 2.49 -11.24
CA GLU A 117 0.87 1.53 -12.34
C GLU A 117 0.29 0.15 -12.05
N ILE A 118 0.13 -0.22 -10.78
CA ILE A 118 -0.46 -1.50 -10.38
C ILE A 118 -1.97 -1.34 -10.37
N SER A 119 -2.39 -1.25 -11.62
CA SER A 119 -3.70 -0.96 -12.07
C SER A 119 -4.24 -2.14 -12.89
N VAL A 120 -4.34 -3.33 -12.27
CA VAL A 120 -5.17 -4.41 -12.86
C VAL A 120 -5.80 -5.36 -11.82
N ALA A 121 -7.13 -5.58 -11.96
CA ALA A 121 -7.97 -6.64 -11.40
C ALA A 121 -8.55 -6.47 -9.96
N PRO A 122 -9.75 -7.03 -9.66
CA PRO A 122 -10.44 -6.94 -8.36
C PRO A 122 -9.81 -7.90 -7.35
N ALA A 123 -8.50 -7.85 -7.19
CA ALA A 123 -7.84 -8.67 -6.21
C ALA A 123 -7.95 -7.98 -4.85
N SER A 124 -8.73 -8.60 -3.97
CA SER A 124 -8.62 -8.49 -2.53
C SER A 124 -7.22 -8.83 -1.98
N VAL A 125 -6.26 -9.19 -2.86
CA VAL A 125 -4.93 -9.68 -2.51
C VAL A 125 -3.86 -8.84 -3.20
N TRP A 126 -3.05 -8.20 -2.37
CA TRP A 126 -1.91 -7.37 -2.74
C TRP A 126 -0.64 -8.15 -2.42
N PHE A 127 0.33 -8.14 -3.33
CA PHE A 127 1.58 -8.86 -3.20
C PHE A 127 2.74 -7.88 -3.06
N ILE A 128 3.56 -8.10 -2.04
CA ILE A 128 4.89 -7.50 -1.91
C ILE A 128 5.86 -8.69 -1.97
N SER A 129 6.67 -8.76 -3.01
CA SER A 129 7.60 -9.87 -3.22
C SER A 129 9.02 -9.37 -3.45
N ASN A 130 9.97 -10.20 -3.07
CA ASN A 130 11.36 -10.07 -3.43
C ASN A 130 11.87 -11.49 -3.67
N ASN A 131 12.31 -11.76 -4.89
CA ASN A 131 12.62 -13.12 -5.33
C ASN A 131 14.13 -13.40 -5.32
N LEU A 132 14.93 -12.60 -4.60
CA LEU A 132 16.35 -12.87 -4.41
C LEU A 132 16.55 -14.09 -3.51
N GLU A 133 17.45 -14.97 -3.93
CA GLU A 133 17.79 -16.22 -3.21
C GLU A 133 18.19 -16.02 -1.74
N TYR A 134 18.73 -14.85 -1.39
CA TYR A 134 19.21 -14.54 -0.04
C TYR A 134 18.25 -13.67 0.78
N ILE A 135 17.07 -13.30 0.26
CA ILE A 135 16.18 -12.38 0.96
C ILE A 135 15.67 -12.95 2.28
N GLU A 136 15.39 -14.26 2.33
CA GLU A 136 14.95 -14.94 3.55
C GLU A 136 16.04 -14.93 4.63
N ALA A 137 17.32 -15.06 4.23
CA ALA A 137 18.43 -14.95 5.16
C ALA A 137 18.52 -13.53 5.75
N LEU A 138 18.30 -12.49 4.93
CA LEU A 138 18.21 -11.12 5.42
C LEU A 138 17.03 -10.92 6.37
N GLU A 139 15.88 -11.57 6.11
CA GLU A 139 14.70 -11.54 6.97
C GLU A 139 14.95 -12.23 8.32
N ALA A 140 15.71 -13.32 8.30
CA ALA A 140 16.16 -14.01 9.50
C ALA A 140 17.27 -13.27 10.29
N GLY A 141 17.67 -12.06 9.86
CA GLY A 141 18.62 -11.23 10.59
C GLY A 141 20.09 -11.48 10.27
N TRP A 142 20.40 -12.08 9.12
CA TRP A 142 21.78 -12.30 8.67
C TRP A 142 22.61 -11.00 8.66
N SER A 143 21.98 -9.88 8.27
CA SER A 143 22.57 -8.56 8.42
C SER A 143 22.39 -8.03 9.84
N LYS A 144 23.24 -8.52 10.77
CA LYS A 144 23.19 -8.18 12.19
C LYS A 144 23.21 -6.68 12.50
N LYS A 145 23.87 -5.88 11.65
CA LYS A 145 24.00 -4.43 11.84
C LYS A 145 22.84 -3.63 11.26
N GLN A 146 22.19 -4.11 10.20
CA GLN A 146 21.20 -3.31 9.45
C GLN A 146 19.76 -3.81 9.63
N ALA A 147 19.54 -5.13 9.67
CA ALA A 147 18.20 -5.71 9.81
C ALA A 147 18.18 -6.91 10.78
N PRO A 148 18.66 -6.78 12.04
CA PRO A 148 18.71 -7.89 12.99
C PRO A 148 17.33 -8.46 13.35
N ALA A 149 16.25 -7.70 13.16
CA ALA A 149 14.88 -8.08 13.49
C ALA A 149 14.01 -8.39 12.25
N GLY A 150 14.63 -8.52 11.07
CA GLY A 150 13.93 -8.66 9.80
C GLY A 150 13.31 -7.36 9.30
N MET A 151 12.92 -7.34 8.02
CA MET A 151 12.33 -6.18 7.34
C MET A 151 10.82 -6.31 7.29
N VAL A 152 10.31 -7.49 6.94
CA VAL A 152 8.88 -7.78 6.81
C VAL A 152 8.28 -7.97 8.19
N SER A 153 8.86 -8.86 9.01
CA SER A 153 8.32 -9.23 10.32
C SER A 153 8.24 -8.02 11.27
N LEU A 154 9.30 -7.21 11.31
CA LEU A 154 9.32 -6.01 12.14
C LEU A 154 8.29 -4.98 11.64
N THR A 155 8.14 -4.81 10.33
CA THR A 155 7.18 -3.87 9.75
C THR A 155 5.75 -4.27 10.05
N LEU A 156 5.39 -5.55 9.85
CA LEU A 156 4.05 -6.03 10.16
C LEU A 156 3.73 -5.89 11.65
N ARG A 157 4.65 -6.24 12.55
CA ARG A 157 4.45 -6.10 13.99
C ARG A 157 4.15 -4.67 14.41
N GLU A 158 4.92 -3.72 13.90
CA GLU A 158 4.73 -2.29 14.22
C GLU A 158 3.45 -1.74 13.59
N MET A 159 3.15 -2.10 12.35
CA MET A 159 1.94 -1.64 11.66
C MET A 159 0.68 -2.19 12.33
N THR A 160 0.66 -3.47 12.72
CA THR A 160 -0.44 -4.07 13.48
C THR A 160 -0.64 -3.32 14.80
N ARG A 161 0.43 -3.09 15.56
CA ARG A 161 0.34 -2.33 16.82
C ARG A 161 -0.18 -0.91 16.61
N GLN A 162 0.28 -0.23 15.56
CA GLN A 162 -0.19 1.12 15.23
C GLN A 162 -1.69 1.12 14.89
N LEU A 163 -2.15 0.17 14.07
CA LEU A 163 -3.57 0.04 13.71
C LEU A 163 -4.44 -0.29 14.92
N GLU A 164 -4.02 -1.21 15.79
CA GLU A 164 -4.73 -1.55 17.03
C GLU A 164 -4.86 -0.33 17.96
N GLN A 165 -3.82 0.50 18.06
CA GLN A 165 -3.85 1.72 18.88
C GLN A 165 -4.81 2.78 18.34
N GLU A 166 -4.95 2.89 17.01
CA GLU A 166 -5.87 3.85 16.41
C GLU A 166 -7.32 3.36 16.45
N LEU A 167 -7.55 2.05 16.25
CA LEU A 167 -8.88 1.44 16.33
C LEU A 167 -9.41 1.35 17.77
N GLY A 168 -8.53 1.13 18.76
CA GLY A 168 -8.91 1.08 20.17
C GLY A 168 -9.22 2.43 20.82
N LYS A 169 -9.01 3.54 20.10
CA LYS A 169 -9.39 4.90 20.53
C LYS A 169 -10.78 5.33 20.02
N ALA A 170 -11.42 4.53 19.17
CA ALA A 170 -12.73 4.81 18.58
C ALA A 170 -13.89 4.35 19.46
#